data_AF-X1E2C4-F1
#
_entry.id   AF-X1E2C4-F1
#
_cell.length_a   1.000
_cell.length_b   1.000
_cell.length_c   1.000
_cell.angle_alpha   90.00
_cell.angle_beta   90.00
_cell.angle_gamma   90.00
#
_symmetry.space_group_name_H-M   'P 1'
#
loop_
_entity.id
_entity.type
_entity.pdbx_description
1 polymer ?
#
loop_
_entity_poly.entity_id
_entity_poly.type
_entity_poly.pdbx_seq_one_letter_code
_entity_poly.pdbx_strand_id
1 'polypeptide(L)'
;TKESLNDGLLAYWNFDEGSGNTAYDSSGNNDGIINGATWTTGYSGYALDFDGTDDYVDLDIHSENLGFNKTDSYKISVWINSTSTSAGMIYSMSHSTGTRVF
;
A
#
# COMPACT_ATOMS: atom_id res chain seq x y z
N THR A 1 -2.83 -25.25 -15.65
CA THR A 1 -1.98 -25.19 -14.44
C THR A 1 -2.69 -24.31 -13.44
N LYS A 2 -2.76 -24.72 -12.17
CA LYS A 2 -3.24 -23.83 -11.10
C LYS A 2 -2.07 -22.92 -10.80
N GLU A 3 -2.11 -21.69 -11.32
CA GLU A 3 -1.14 -20.66 -10.96
C GLU A 3 -1.06 -20.62 -9.42
N SER A 4 0.14 -20.72 -8.87
CA SER A 4 0.36 -20.44 -7.45
C SER A 4 -0.02 -18.99 -7.21
N LEU A 5 -0.65 -18.65 -6.08
CA LEU A 5 -0.93 -17.24 -5.75
C LEU A 5 0.34 -16.39 -5.69
N ASN A 6 1.51 -17.03 -5.61
CA ASN A 6 2.82 -16.39 -5.57
C ASN A 6 3.43 -16.18 -6.97
N ASP A 7 2.94 -16.86 -8.01
CA ASP A 7 3.39 -16.63 -9.39
C ASP A 7 2.79 -15.30 -9.87
N GLY A 8 3.57 -14.23 -9.73
CA GLY A 8 3.17 -12.86 -10.08
C GLY A 8 2.73 -11.98 -8.91
N LEU A 9 2.90 -12.43 -7.66
CA LEU A 9 2.75 -11.56 -6.49
C LEU A 9 3.97 -10.63 -6.40
N LEU A 10 3.75 -9.33 -6.55
CA LEU A 10 4.83 -8.33 -6.58
C LEU A 10 5.16 -7.76 -5.20
N ALA A 11 4.17 -7.67 -4.31
CA ALA A 11 4.31 -7.19 -2.94
C ALA A 11 3.24 -7.79 -2.03
N TYR A 12 3.59 -8.04 -0.77
CA TYR A 12 2.68 -8.52 0.25
C TYR A 12 3.07 -8.00 1.64
N TRP A 13 2.40 -6.92 2.06
CA TRP A 13 2.47 -6.42 3.43
C TRP A 13 1.39 -7.09 4.28
N ASN A 14 1.78 -8.05 5.12
CA ASN A 14 0.90 -8.79 6.02
C ASN A 14 0.74 -8.12 7.40
N PHE A 15 1.61 -7.18 7.75
CA PHE A 15 1.57 -6.44 9.01
C PHE A 15 1.73 -7.33 10.26
N ASP A 16 2.53 -8.39 10.19
CA ASP A 16 2.80 -9.26 11.35
C ASP A 16 3.78 -8.63 12.37
N GLU A 17 4.42 -7.51 12.04
CA GLU A 17 5.42 -6.83 12.88
C GLU A 17 4.82 -6.16 14.11
N GLY A 18 3.68 -5.48 13.94
CA GLY A 18 2.95 -4.78 15.01
C GLY A 18 3.69 -3.66 15.74
N SER A 19 4.89 -3.28 15.27
CA SER A 19 5.72 -2.24 15.89
C SER A 19 6.82 -1.75 14.94
N GLY A 20 7.45 -0.63 15.29
CA GLY A 20 8.51 -0.01 14.47
C GLY A 20 7.97 0.92 13.39
N ASN A 21 8.84 1.34 12.48
CA ASN A 21 8.53 2.30 11.42
C ASN A 21 8.67 1.71 10.01
N THR A 22 8.75 0.38 9.90
CA THR A 22 8.87 -0.32 8.61
C THR A 22 7.74 -1.33 8.49
N ALA A 23 7.06 -1.32 7.34
CA ALA A 23 6.16 -2.36 6.90
C ALA A 23 6.92 -3.26 5.91
N TYR A 24 7.25 -4.48 6.32
CA TYR A 24 8.05 -5.36 5.47
C TYR A 24 7.19 -6.04 4.39
N ASP A 25 7.76 -6.16 3.20
CA ASP A 25 7.19 -6.94 2.12
C ASP A 25 7.56 -8.42 2.28
N SER A 26 6.59 -9.24 2.69
CA SER A 26 6.78 -10.69 2.87
C SER A 26 6.97 -11.46 1.56
N SER A 27 6.80 -10.83 0.40
CA SER A 27 7.01 -11.45 -0.91
C SER A 27 8.33 -11.07 -1.58
N GLY A 28 9.03 -10.05 -1.07
CA GLY A 28 10.15 -9.44 -1.78
C GLY A 28 10.83 -8.33 -1.00
N ASN A 29 11.19 -7.26 -1.71
CA ASN A 29 12.00 -6.16 -1.19
C ASN A 29 11.31 -4.80 -1.35
N ASN A 30 9.98 -4.75 -1.39
CA ASN A 30 9.23 -3.50 -1.51
C ASN A 30 8.82 -2.97 -0.13
N ASP A 31 9.75 -2.97 0.83
CA ASP A 31 9.48 -2.49 2.19
C ASP A 31 9.03 -1.02 2.19
N GLY A 32 8.11 -0.69 3.08
CA GLY A 32 7.57 0.66 3.23
C GLY A 32 7.99 1.34 4.53
N ILE A 33 8.27 2.63 4.48
CA ILE A 33 8.52 3.46 5.67
C ILE A 33 7.23 4.11 6.13
N ILE A 34 6.86 3.85 7.38
CA ILE A 34 5.63 4.36 7.99
C ILE A 34 5.88 5.77 8.51
N ASN A 35 5.06 6.73 8.05
CA ASN A 35 5.07 8.12 8.49
C ASN A 35 3.69 8.48 9.05
N GLY A 36 3.65 8.94 10.30
CA GLY A 36 2.42 9.38 11.00
C GLY A 36 1.52 8.23 11.48
N ALA A 37 1.25 7.25 10.62
CA ALA A 37 0.38 6.12 10.94
C ALA A 37 0.90 5.29 12.13
N THR A 38 -0.04 4.71 12.88
CA THR A 38 0.27 3.92 14.09
C THR A 38 -0.21 2.48 13.99
N TRP A 39 0.45 1.57 14.69
CA TRP A 39 0.05 0.16 14.72
C TRP A 39 -1.21 -0.04 15.56
N THR A 40 -2.16 -0.81 15.03
CA THR A 40 -3.42 -1.17 15.69
C THR A 40 -3.75 -2.66 15.47
N THR A 41 -4.85 -3.14 16.07
CA THR A 41 -5.35 -4.50 15.81
C THR A 41 -6.06 -4.56 14.45
N GLY A 42 -5.60 -5.46 13.58
CA GLY A 42 -6.14 -5.63 12.23
C GLY A 42 -7.24 -6.71 12.13
N TYR A 43 -7.69 -6.97 10.90
CA TYR A 43 -8.60 -8.10 10.61
C TYR A 43 -7.97 -9.45 10.98
N SER A 44 -6.66 -9.59 10.73
CA SER A 44 -5.83 -10.71 11.15
C SER A 44 -4.47 -10.14 11.55
N GLY A 45 -4.06 -10.30 12.81
CA GLY A 45 -2.81 -9.70 13.32
C GLY A 45 -2.95 -8.19 13.53
N TYR A 46 -2.00 -7.42 13.00
CA TYR A 46 -1.98 -5.96 13.12
C TYR A 46 -2.40 -5.26 11.83
N ALA A 47 -2.56 -3.94 11.93
CA ALA A 47 -2.82 -3.04 10.82
C ALA A 47 -2.21 -1.67 11.13
N LEU A 48 -2.21 -0.79 10.14
CA LEU A 48 -1.90 0.62 10.31
C LEU A 48 -3.19 1.43 10.41
N ASP A 49 -3.29 2.26 11.45
CA ASP A 49 -4.34 3.26 11.64
C ASP A 49 -3.87 4.59 11.05
N PHE A 50 -4.71 5.18 10.20
CA PHE A 50 -4.46 6.44 9.50
C PHE A 50 -5.47 7.48 10.00
N ASP A 51 -5.00 8.52 10.69
CA ASP A 51 -5.82 9.53 11.35
C ASP A 51 -6.42 10.59 10.40
N GLY A 52 -5.89 10.64 9.17
CA GLY A 52 -6.35 11.52 8.10
C GLY A 52 -5.63 12.86 7.99
N THR A 53 -4.53 13.09 8.71
CA THR A 53 -3.77 14.34 8.71
C THR A 53 -2.55 14.29 7.80
N ASP A 54 -1.55 13.46 8.12
CA ASP A 54 -0.26 13.40 7.42
C ASP A 54 0.31 11.96 7.33
N ASP A 55 -0.59 10.98 7.33
CA ASP A 55 -0.22 9.57 7.41
C ASP A 55 -0.05 8.91 6.04
N TYR A 56 1.08 8.22 5.84
CA TYR A 56 1.35 7.43 4.64
C TYR A 56 2.43 6.38 4.88
N VAL A 57 2.45 5.38 4.00
CA VAL A 57 3.57 4.44 3.87
C VAL A 57 4.33 4.81 2.60
N ASP A 58 5.58 5.22 2.77
CA ASP A 58 6.47 5.57 1.66
C ASP A 58 7.16 4.31 1.15
N LEU A 59 6.93 3.98 -0.12
CA LEU A 59 7.58 2.86 -0.80
C LEU A 59 8.84 3.31 -1.56
N ASP A 60 9.28 4.56 -1.39
CA ASP A 60 10.46 5.16 -2.02
C ASP A 60 10.50 4.89 -3.55
N ILE A 61 11.63 4.42 -4.08
CA ILE A 61 11.82 4.18 -5.52
C ILE A 61 11.16 2.88 -6.04
N HIS A 62 10.49 2.09 -5.21
CA HIS A 62 9.96 0.76 -5.61
C HIS A 62 8.74 0.85 -6.56
N SER A 63 8.26 2.05 -6.89
CA SER A 63 7.12 2.28 -7.80
C SER A 63 7.27 1.63 -9.19
N GLU A 64 8.50 1.46 -9.67
CA GLU A 64 8.78 0.82 -10.97
C GLU A 64 8.49 -0.68 -10.96
N ASN A 65 8.75 -1.37 -9.85
CA ASN A 65 8.48 -2.80 -9.73
C ASN A 65 6.97 -3.06 -9.52
N LEU A 66 6.32 -2.22 -8.73
CA LEU A 66 4.89 -2.37 -8.36
C LEU A 66 3.91 -2.03 -9.49
N GLY A 67 4.40 -1.51 -10.62
CA GLY A 67 3.61 -1.37 -11.85
C GLY A 67 2.74 -0.12 -11.92
N PHE A 68 2.84 0.82 -10.97
CA PHE A 68 2.05 2.06 -10.98
C PHE A 68 2.40 3.02 -12.13
N ASN A 69 3.58 2.85 -12.74
CA ASN A 69 4.04 3.60 -13.92
C ASN A 69 4.11 2.74 -15.19
N LYS A 70 3.53 1.54 -15.19
CA LYS A 70 3.56 0.60 -16.32
C LYS A 70 2.20 0.54 -17.01
N THR A 71 2.21 0.16 -18.28
CA THR A 71 1.00 -0.11 -19.07
C THR A 71 0.42 -1.50 -18.81
N ASP A 72 1.08 -2.30 -17.98
CA ASP A 72 0.69 -3.66 -17.67
C ASP A 72 -0.56 -3.70 -16.79
N SER A 73 -1.37 -4.75 -16.96
CA SER A 73 -2.50 -4.98 -16.05
C SER A 73 -2.00 -5.48 -14.70
N TYR A 74 -2.51 -4.93 -13.61
CA TYR A 74 -2.21 -5.38 -12.25
C TYR A 74 -3.50 -5.61 -11.46
N LYS A 75 -3.37 -6.30 -10.32
CA LYS A 75 -4.48 -6.61 -9.41
C LYS A 75 -4.06 -6.21 -7.99
N ILE A 76 -4.99 -5.64 -7.24
CA ILE A 76 -4.79 -5.26 -5.83
C ILE A 76 -5.90 -5.92 -5.00
N SER A 77 -5.52 -6.43 -3.84
CA SER A 77 -6.44 -6.90 -2.79
C SER A 77 -6.00 -6.30 -1.46
N VAL A 78 -6.94 -5.75 -0.70
CA VAL A 78 -6.63 -5.05 0.55
C VAL A 78 -7.78 -5.21 1.55
N TRP A 79 -7.44 -5.27 2.85
CA TRP A 79 -8.39 -5.14 3.95
C TRP A 79 -8.41 -3.69 4.43
N ILE A 80 -9.60 -3.08 4.43
CA ILE A 80 -9.77 -1.69 4.87
C ILE A 80 -10.94 -1.63 5.85
N ASN A 81 -10.74 -0.93 6.96
CA ASN A 81 -11.80 -0.54 7.87
C ASN A 81 -11.84 0.98 7.96
N SER A 82 -12.85 1.60 7.35
CA SER A 82 -13.04 3.05 7.41
C SER A 82 -14.04 3.40 8.51
N THR A 83 -13.63 4.28 9.43
CA THR A 83 -14.51 4.88 10.43
C THR A 83 -15.12 6.20 9.95
N SER A 84 -14.64 6.75 8.83
CA SER A 84 -15.16 7.99 8.25
C SER A 84 -16.54 7.79 7.66
N THR A 85 -17.43 8.76 7.91
CA THR A 85 -18.77 8.82 7.32
C THR A 85 -18.81 9.63 6.02
N SER A 86 -17.70 10.30 5.67
CA SER A 86 -17.55 11.07 4.44
C SER A 86 -17.11 10.18 3.28
N ALA A 87 -17.48 10.54 2.06
CA ALA A 87 -16.95 9.87 0.87
C ALA A 87 -15.43 10.05 0.79
N GLY A 88 -14.73 8.94 0.54
CA GLY A 88 -13.28 8.89 0.40
C GLY A 88 -12.88 8.00 -0.76
N MET A 89 -11.59 7.94 -1.03
CA MET A 89 -11.01 7.19 -2.14
C MET A 89 -10.15 6.07 -1.58
N ILE A 90 -10.47 4.82 -1.97
CA ILE A 90 -9.68 3.64 -1.60
C ILE A 90 -8.48 3.47 -2.53
N TYR A 91 -8.63 3.88 -3.79
CA TYR A 91 -7.60 3.75 -4.80
C TYR A 91 -7.67 4.89 -5.81
N SER A 92 -6.52 5.47 -6.14
CA SER A 92 -6.33 6.35 -7.30
C SER A 92 -5.00 6.10 -7.97
N MET A 93 -4.98 6.33 -9.28
CA MET A 93 -3.77 6.62 -10.01
C MET A 93 -3.94 7.96 -10.72
N SER A 94 -2.92 8.81 -10.67
CA SER A 94 -2.80 9.94 -11.57
C SER A 94 -1.55 9.74 -12.43
N HIS A 95 -1.72 9.81 -13.75
CA HIS A 95 -0.58 9.92 -14.66
C HIS A 95 -0.22 11.40 -14.75
N SER A 96 0.92 11.82 -14.18
CA SER A 96 1.42 13.17 -14.40
C SER A 96 2.28 13.20 -15.65
N THR A 97 1.71 13.59 -16.78
CA THR A 97 2.50 14.17 -17.88
C THR A 97 2.27 15.67 -17.92
N GLY A 98 3.20 16.44 -17.35
CA GLY A 98 3.43 17.85 -17.71
C GLY A 98 2.45 18.91 -17.19
N THR A 99 3.03 19.86 -16.45
CA THR A 99 2.64 21.27 -16.23
C THR A 99 1.16 21.65 -16.30
N ARG A 100 0.57 21.95 -15.13
CA ARG A 100 -0.61 22.84 -15.05
C ARG A 100 -0.14 24.27 -15.36
N VAL A 101 -0.58 24.82 -16.48
CA VAL A 101 -0.56 26.28 -16.70
C VAL A 101 -1.88 26.83 -16.14
N PHE A 102 -1.81 27.92 -15.38
CA PHE A 102 -2.90 28.50 -14.59
C PHE A 102 -4.18 28.78 -15.39
#